data_AF-A0A3E3DUH8-F1
#
_entry.id   AF-A0A3E3DUH8-F1
#
_cell.length_a   1.000
_cell.length_b   1.000
_cell.length_c   1.000
_cell.angle_alpha   90.00
_cell.angle_beta   90.00
_cell.angle_gamma   90.00
#
_symmetry.space_group_name_H-M   'P 1'
#
loop_
_entity.id
_entity.type
_entity.pdbx_description
1 polymer ?
#
loop_
_entity_poly.entity_id
_entity_poly.type
_entity_poly.pdbx_seq_one_letter_code
_entity_poly.pdbx_strand_id
1 'polypeptide(L)'
;MESVLKQWLSFILYIIPSGLLIFFIKNYWQDKQHQKIIMNGIRSQLKNSIMRNYYEFAEKGYIYTDAMECIESMYQSYHELGGNGFITKKVEFLRNLPNIKIEKEK
;
A
#
# COMPACT_ATOMS: atom_id res chain seq x y z
N MET A 1 27.32 -0.37 54.41
CA MET A 1 27.63 0.25 53.09
C MET A 1 27.45 -0.73 51.94
N GLU A 2 27.92 -1.98 52.06
CA GLU A 2 27.79 -3.03 51.02
C GLU A 2 26.35 -3.31 50.55
N SER A 3 25.37 -3.38 51.46
CA SER A 3 23.98 -3.68 51.08
C SER A 3 23.31 -2.56 50.26
N VAL A 4 23.69 -1.31 50.51
CA VAL A 4 23.18 -0.15 49.76
C VAL A 4 23.78 -0.15 48.35
N LEU A 5 25.08 -0.42 48.22
CA LEU A 5 25.78 -0.53 46.94
C LEU A 5 25.19 -1.64 46.05
N LYS A 6 24.83 -2.80 46.61
CA LYS A 6 24.19 -3.90 45.87
C LYS A 6 22.80 -3.55 45.34
N GLN A 7 22.02 -2.76 46.08
CA GLN A 7 20.71 -2.29 45.61
C GLN A 7 20.85 -1.33 44.43
N TRP A 8 21.73 -0.34 44.51
CA TRP A 8 22.01 0.58 43.39
C TRP A 8 22.50 -0.14 42.13
N LEU A 9 23.34 -1.16 42.29
CA LEU A 9 23.81 -1.99 41.17
C LEU A 9 22.66 -2.78 40.52
N SER A 10 21.73 -3.30 41.32
CA SER A 10 20.56 -4.02 40.80
C SER A 10 19.62 -3.11 40.00
N PHE A 11 19.40 -1.86 40.42
CA PHE A 11 18.58 -0.92 39.67
C PHE A 11 19.15 -0.63 38.27
N ILE A 12 20.46 -0.41 38.17
CA ILE A 12 21.14 -0.16 36.88
C ILE A 12 20.98 -1.38 35.95
N LEU A 13 21.07 -2.59 36.49
CA LEU A 13 20.91 -3.83 35.74
C LEU A 13 19.51 -3.98 35.12
N TYR A 14 18.46 -3.44 35.74
CA TYR A 14 17.09 -3.47 35.20
C TYR A 14 16.77 -2.30 34.26
N ILE A 15 17.37 -1.13 34.48
CA ILE A 15 17.13 0.08 33.67
C ILE A 15 17.61 -0.13 32.22
N ILE A 16 18.80 -0.70 32.04
CA ILE A 16 19.41 -0.92 30.72
C ILE A 16 18.54 -1.80 29.80
N PRO A 17 18.12 -3.02 30.19
CA PRO A 17 17.26 -3.86 29.37
C PRO A 17 15.86 -3.26 29.16
N SER A 18 15.32 -2.52 30.14
CA SER A 18 14.03 -1.82 29.98
C SER A 18 14.10 -0.71 28.92
N GLY A 19 15.18 0.07 28.89
CA GLY A 19 15.40 1.12 27.90
C GLY A 19 15.59 0.56 26.49
N LEU A 20 16.34 -0.54 26.37
CA LEU A 20 16.48 -1.26 25.11
C LEU A 20 15.13 -1.78 24.59
N LEU A 21 14.30 -2.38 25.46
CA LEU A 21 12.98 -2.87 25.09
C LEU A 21 12.09 -1.74 24.54
N ILE A 22 12.05 -0.59 25.21
CA ILE A 22 11.28 0.58 24.79
C ILE A 22 11.78 1.11 23.43
N PHE A 23 13.11 1.15 23.23
CA PHE A 23 13.72 1.55 21.97
C PHE A 23 13.30 0.65 20.81
N PHE A 24 13.38 -0.68 20.97
CA PHE A 24 12.98 -1.64 19.94
C PHE A 24 11.49 -1.53 19.61
N ILE A 25 10.63 -1.42 20.64
CA ILE A 25 9.19 -1.22 20.44
C ILE A 25 8.98 0.05 19.61
N LYS A 26 9.55 1.18 20.03
CA LYS A 26 9.39 2.47 19.33
C LYS A 26 9.84 2.39 17.87
N ASN A 27 11.01 1.79 17.59
CA ASN A 27 11.51 1.64 16.22
C ASN A 27 10.55 0.81 15.36
N TYR A 28 10.04 -0.30 15.89
CA TYR A 28 9.06 -1.14 15.20
C TYR A 28 7.76 -0.39 14.85
N TRP A 29 7.24 0.44 15.76
CA TRP A 29 6.06 1.26 15.49
C TRP A 29 6.34 2.35 14.45
N GLN A 30 7.52 2.95 14.47
CA GLN A 30 7.93 3.94 13.46
C GLN A 30 7.99 3.29 12.07
N ASP A 31 8.63 2.13 11.95
CA ASP A 31 8.69 1.37 10.69
C ASP A 31 7.29 1.06 10.16
N LYS A 32 6.38 0.60 11.03
CA LYS A 32 4.97 0.37 10.67
C LYS A 32 4.28 1.62 10.15
N GLN A 33 4.52 2.79 10.75
CA GLN A 33 3.95 4.06 10.29
C GLN A 33 4.52 4.47 8.93
N HIS A 34 5.83 4.34 8.73
CA HIS A 34 6.47 4.61 7.44
C HIS A 34 5.92 3.70 6.34
N GLN A 35 5.80 2.40 6.59
CA GLN A 35 5.20 1.46 5.66
C GLN A 35 3.77 1.86 5.31
N LYS A 36 2.95 2.22 6.31
CA LYS A 36 1.57 2.67 6.08
C LYS A 36 1.50 3.92 5.18
N ILE A 37 2.41 4.88 5.35
CA ILE A 37 2.47 6.08 4.50
C ILE A 37 2.82 5.69 3.06
N ILE A 38 3.81 4.83 2.86
CA ILE A 38 4.22 4.34 1.53
C ILE A 38 3.07 3.60 0.86
N MET A 39 2.43 2.66 1.56
CA MET A 39 1.28 1.89 1.06
C MET A 39 0.11 2.80 0.68
N ASN A 40 -0.16 3.84 1.46
CA ASN A 40 -1.15 4.86 1.12
C ASN A 40 -0.78 5.66 -0.13
N GLY A 41 0.50 5.97 -0.30
CA GLY A 41 1.04 6.61 -1.51
C GLY A 41 0.83 5.74 -2.75
N ILE A 42 1.24 4.48 -2.69
CA ILE A 42 1.05 3.49 -3.77
C ILE A 42 -0.43 3.35 -4.11
N ARG A 43 -1.31 3.20 -3.10
CA ARG A 43 -2.76 3.13 -3.30
C ARG A 43 -3.30 4.38 -4.02
N SER A 44 -2.82 5.56 -3.66
CA SER A 44 -3.24 6.82 -4.27
C SER A 44 -2.74 6.94 -5.71
N GLN A 45 -1.53 6.47 -6.00
CA GLN A 45 -0.98 6.41 -7.34
C GLN A 45 -1.73 5.42 -8.24
N LEU A 46 -2.03 4.22 -7.75
CA LEU A 46 -2.86 3.23 -8.46
C LEU A 46 -4.24 3.81 -8.76
N LYS A 47 -4.89 4.43 -7.78
CA LYS A 47 -6.16 5.13 -7.96
C LYS A 47 -6.09 6.15 -9.09
N ASN A 48 -5.07 7.00 -9.09
CA ASN A 48 -4.88 8.03 -10.11
C ASN A 48 -4.67 7.41 -11.50
N SER A 49 -3.85 6.36 -11.60
CA SER A 49 -3.58 5.66 -12.86
C SER A 49 -4.84 4.97 -13.41
N ILE A 50 -5.64 4.31 -12.57
CA ILE A 50 -6.93 3.71 -12.98
C ILE A 50 -7.88 4.81 -13.47
N MET A 51 -7.98 5.93 -12.76
CA MET A 51 -8.86 7.04 -13.16
C MET A 51 -8.44 7.65 -14.49
N ARG A 52 -7.13 7.79 -14.76
CA ARG A 52 -6.62 8.27 -16.04
C ARG A 52 -7.04 7.35 -17.19
N ASN A 53 -6.84 6.05 -17.04
CA ASN A 53 -7.28 5.07 -18.04
C ASN A 53 -8.80 5.07 -18.20
N TYR A 54 -9.54 5.20 -17.09
CA TYR A 54 -10.99 5.33 -17.13
C TYR A 54 -11.44 6.50 -18.00
N TYR A 55 -10.88 7.70 -17.83
CA TYR A 55 -11.26 8.84 -18.65
C TYR A 55 -10.93 8.62 -20.12
N GLU A 56 -9.75 8.08 -20.42
CA GLU A 56 -9.33 7.80 -21.80
C GLU A 56 -10.25 6.80 -22.50
N PHE A 57 -10.55 5.66 -21.88
CA PHE A 57 -11.35 4.61 -22.52
C PHE A 57 -12.85 4.83 -22.41
N ALA A 58 -13.33 5.56 -21.40
CA ALA A 58 -14.73 5.99 -21.34
C ALA A 58 -15.07 6.95 -22.48
N GLU A 59 -14.14 7.82 -22.88
CA GLU A 59 -14.33 8.70 -24.04
C GLU A 59 -14.27 7.92 -25.35
N LYS A 60 -13.36 6.94 -25.48
CA LYS A 60 -13.22 6.09 -26.68
C LYS A 60 -14.41 5.13 -26.88
N GLY A 61 -15.05 4.68 -25.82
CA GLY A 61 -16.15 3.70 -25.88
C GLY A 61 -15.73 2.27 -26.20
N TYR A 62 -14.42 1.98 -26.18
CA TYR A 62 -13.84 0.64 -26.29
C TYR A 62 -12.54 0.59 -25.48
N ILE A 63 -12.05 -0.61 -25.19
CA ILE A 63 -10.77 -0.82 -24.50
C ILE A 63 -9.93 -1.87 -25.21
N TYR A 64 -8.61 -1.72 -25.16
CA TYR A 64 -7.70 -2.74 -25.65
C TYR A 64 -7.57 -3.88 -24.64
N THR A 65 -7.46 -5.12 -25.12
CA THR A 65 -7.37 -6.29 -24.23
C THR A 65 -6.18 -6.22 -23.28
N ASP A 66 -5.01 -5.79 -23.76
CA ASP A 66 -3.80 -5.60 -22.96
C ASP A 66 -3.94 -4.45 -21.94
N ALA A 67 -4.59 -3.35 -22.34
CA ALA A 67 -4.91 -2.25 -21.43
C ALA A 67 -5.84 -2.71 -20.31
N MET A 68 -6.85 -3.53 -20.62
CA MET A 68 -7.76 -4.08 -19.62
C MET A 68 -7.03 -5.00 -18.62
N GLU A 69 -6.15 -5.89 -19.10
CA GLU A 69 -5.32 -6.74 -18.22
C GLU A 69 -4.44 -5.91 -17.27
N CYS A 70 -3.84 -4.83 -17.77
CA CYS A 70 -3.06 -3.91 -16.96
C CYS A 70 -3.91 -3.22 -15.88
N ILE A 71 -5.10 -2.74 -16.25
CA ILE A 71 -6.04 -2.10 -15.31
C ILE A 71 -6.52 -3.09 -14.26
N GLU A 72 -6.79 -4.35 -14.61
CA GLU A 72 -7.17 -5.40 -13.66
C GLU A 72 -6.06 -5.68 -12.63
N SER A 73 -4.82 -5.83 -13.09
CA SER A 73 -3.67 -6.04 -12.19
C SER A 73 -3.49 -4.86 -11.21
N MET A 74 -3.61 -3.64 -11.72
CA MET A 74 -3.60 -2.44 -10.88
C MET A 74 -4.78 -2.39 -9.91
N TYR A 75 -5.97 -2.79 -10.36
CA TYR A 75 -7.19 -2.82 -9.53
C TYR A 75 -7.06 -3.84 -8.40
N GLN A 76 -6.54 -5.04 -8.68
CA GLN A 76 -6.31 -6.06 -7.66
C GLN A 76 -5.38 -5.53 -6.56
N SER A 77 -4.22 -4.97 -6.96
CA SER A 77 -3.25 -4.37 -6.03
C SER A 77 -3.88 -3.22 -5.23
N TYR A 78 -4.69 -2.40 -5.88
CA TYR A 78 -5.42 -1.31 -5.23
C TYR A 78 -6.43 -1.82 -4.20
N HIS A 79 -7.15 -2.89 -4.53
CA HIS A 79 -8.16 -3.50 -3.66
C HIS A 79 -7.52 -4.11 -2.42
N GLU A 80 -6.41 -4.83 -2.59
CA GLU A 80 -5.61 -5.41 -1.49
C GLU A 80 -5.08 -4.34 -0.52
N LEU A 81 -4.76 -3.14 -1.01
CA LEU A 81 -4.35 -1.99 -0.19
C LEU A 81 -5.51 -1.27 0.53
N GLY A 82 -6.72 -1.83 0.50
CA GLY A 82 -7.92 -1.21 1.08
C GLY A 82 -8.55 -0.20 0.12
N GLY A 83 -8.78 -0.63 -1.12
CA GLY A 83 -9.50 0.14 -2.13
C GLY A 83 -10.96 0.42 -1.76
N ASN A 84 -11.58 1.38 -2.44
CA ASN A 84 -12.99 1.72 -2.21
C ASN A 84 -13.89 1.34 -3.40
N GLY A 85 -15.20 1.25 -3.13
CA GLY A 85 -16.19 0.89 -4.15
C GLY A 85 -16.36 1.92 -5.26
N PHE A 86 -15.84 3.15 -5.12
CA PHE A 86 -15.89 4.14 -6.19
C PHE A 86 -15.00 3.73 -7.37
N ILE A 87 -13.76 3.31 -7.11
CA ILE A 87 -12.86 2.83 -8.17
C ILE A 87 -13.33 1.50 -8.75
N THR A 88 -13.87 0.61 -7.92
CA THR A 88 -14.49 -0.64 -8.38
C THR A 88 -15.54 -0.39 -9.47
N LYS A 89 -16.46 0.56 -9.26
CA LYS A 89 -17.47 0.92 -10.27
C LYS A 89 -16.88 1.42 -11.58
N LYS A 90 -15.71 2.07 -11.54
CA LYS A 90 -15.01 2.57 -12.74
C LYS A 90 -14.35 1.43 -13.50
N VAL A 91 -13.73 0.49 -12.81
CA VAL A 91 -13.17 -0.72 -13.42
C VAL A 91 -14.27 -1.60 -14.00
N GLU A 92 -15.38 -1.79 -13.29
CA GLU A 92 -16.55 -2.50 -13.79
C GLU A 92 -17.14 -1.87 -15.05
N PHE A 93 -17.20 -0.53 -15.12
CA PHE A 93 -17.58 0.15 -16.34
C PHE A 93 -16.65 -0.22 -17.50
N LEU A 94 -15.33 -0.20 -17.28
CA LEU A 94 -14.35 -0.57 -18.31
C LEU A 94 -14.46 -2.02 -18.75
N ARG A 95 -14.77 -2.95 -17.83
CA ARG A 95 -15.04 -4.37 -18.16
C ARG A 95 -16.21 -4.55 -19.13
N ASN A 96 -17.18 -3.65 -19.08
CA ASN A 96 -18.36 -3.69 -19.95
C ASN A 96 -18.13 -3.05 -21.32
N LEU A 97 -16.96 -2.42 -21.55
CA LEU A 97 -16.64 -1.87 -22.86
C LEU A 97 -16.26 -2.97 -23.85
N PRO A 98 -16.53 -2.77 -25.15
CA PRO A 98 -16.04 -3.64 -26.21
C PRO A 98 -14.52 -3.79 -26.16
N ASN A 99 -14.04 -5.03 -26.23
CA ASN A 99 -12.63 -5.36 -26.18
C ASN A 99 -12.05 -5.49 -27.58
N ILE A 100 -11.02 -4.69 -27.89
CA ILE A 100 -10.33 -4.72 -29.18
C ILE A 100 -8.93 -5.32 -28.97
N LYS A 101 -8.59 -6.35 -29.77
CA LYS A 101 -7.21 -6.81 -29.86
C LYS A 101 -6.46 -5.91 -30.84
N ILE A 102 -5.39 -5.26 -30.38
CA ILE A 102 -4.44 -4.63 -31.28
C ILE A 102 -3.62 -5.78 -31.90
N GLU A 103 -3.90 -6.12 -33.16
CA GLU A 103 -2.93 -6.88 -33.95
C GLU A 103 -1.70 -5.99 -34.09
N LYS A 104 -0.64 -6.31 -33.33
CA LYS A 104 0.65 -5.70 -33.54
C LYS A 104 1.13 -6.17 -34.91
N GLU A 105 1.05 -5.29 -35.92
CA GLU A 105 1.77 -5.49 -37.18
C GLU A 105 3.23 -5.78 -36.82
N LYS A 106 3.70 -6.94 -37.29
CA LYS A 106 5.04 -7.47 -37.05
C LYS A 106 6.08 -6.71 -37.87
#